data_AF-X8AQ40-F1
#
_entry.id   AF-X8AQ40-F1
#
_cell.length_a   1.000
_cell.length_b   1.000
_cell.length_c   1.000
_cell.angle_alpha   90.00
_cell.angle_beta   90.00
_cell.angle_gamma   90.00
#
_symmetry.space_group_name_H-M   'P 1'
#
loop_
_entity.id
_entity.type
_entity.pdbx_description
1 polymer ?
#
loop_
_entity_poly.entity_id
_entity_poly.type
_entity_poly.pdbx_seq_one_letter_code
_entity_poly.pdbx_strand_id
1 'polypeptide(L)'
;MLVSGLNFEQSAANVADYYDIPLATLHIFPVRANGQFLRLVPSWVGRSAMRLFWWLSWRLAKNVDDAQRGALGLPKATGPLPRRMNERGWLEIQAYDEVCFPGLGAEWAKFDGRRPFVGALTMELPTEADEEVASWIAAGTPPIYFGFGSVRSNLRPTR
;
A
#
# COMPACT_ATOMS: atom_id res chain seq x y z
N MET A 1 -16.95 10.54 -1.40
CA MET A 1 -15.80 9.71 -0.97
C MET A 1 -14.83 9.64 -2.13
N LEU A 2 -13.53 9.72 -1.85
CA LEU A 2 -12.45 9.58 -2.84
C LEU A 2 -11.72 8.25 -2.61
N VAL A 3 -11.27 7.60 -3.69
CA VAL A 3 -10.47 6.37 -3.63
C VAL A 3 -9.16 6.59 -4.38
N SER A 4 -8.03 6.15 -3.82
CA SER A 4 -6.71 6.37 -4.42
C SER A 4 -5.74 5.21 -4.17
N GLY A 5 -4.82 4.97 -5.10
CA GLY A 5 -3.70 4.06 -4.89
C GLY A 5 -2.55 4.73 -4.13
N LEU A 6 -1.64 3.91 -3.60
CA LEU A 6 -0.45 4.36 -2.83
C LEU A 6 0.32 5.53 -3.46
N ASN A 7 0.47 5.58 -4.78
CA ASN A 7 1.30 6.61 -5.43
C ASN A 7 0.67 8.01 -5.42
N PHE A 8 -0.66 8.09 -5.23
CA PHE A 8 -1.41 9.36 -5.31
C PHE A 8 -2.10 9.72 -3.99
N GLU A 9 -1.93 8.92 -2.93
CA GLU A 9 -2.66 9.09 -1.67
C GLU A 9 -2.44 10.45 -1.01
N GLN A 10 -1.26 11.06 -1.17
CA GLN A 10 -0.98 12.38 -0.60
C GLN A 10 -1.74 13.50 -1.33
N SER A 11 -1.71 13.49 -2.67
CA SER A 11 -2.49 14.43 -3.46
C SER A 11 -3.99 14.24 -3.25
N ALA A 12 -4.45 12.99 -3.20
CA ALA A 12 -5.84 12.64 -2.93
C ALA A 12 -6.27 13.10 -1.52
N ALA A 13 -5.41 12.96 -0.52
CA ALA A 13 -5.67 13.44 0.83
C ALA A 13 -5.87 14.96 0.90
N ASN A 14 -5.10 15.74 0.15
CA ASN A 14 -5.28 17.18 0.10
C ASN A 14 -6.60 17.57 -0.57
N VAL A 15 -7.00 16.87 -1.63
CA VAL A 15 -8.32 17.06 -2.26
C VAL A 15 -9.45 16.65 -1.31
N ALA A 16 -9.30 15.52 -0.60
CA ALA A 16 -10.27 15.05 0.37
C ALA A 16 -10.43 16.01 1.56
N ASP A 17 -9.32 16.60 2.05
CA ASP A 17 -9.35 17.65 3.06
C ASP A 17 -10.06 18.92 2.56
N TYR A 18 -9.84 19.32 1.30
CA TYR A 18 -10.44 20.52 0.71
C TYR A 18 -11.96 20.42 0.57
N TYR A 19 -12.45 19.28 0.11
CA TYR A 19 -13.89 19.03 -0.04
C TYR A 19 -14.55 18.47 1.22
N ASP A 20 -13.79 18.26 2.29
CA ASP A 20 -14.21 17.59 3.53
C ASP A 20 -14.94 16.26 3.28
N ILE A 21 -14.36 15.41 2.43
CA ILE A 21 -14.91 14.10 2.09
C ILE A 21 -14.04 12.94 2.62
N PRO A 22 -14.62 11.75 2.86
CA PRO A 22 -13.83 10.58 3.23
C PRO A 22 -12.87 10.15 2.11
N LEU A 23 -11.68 9.66 2.50
CA LEU A 23 -10.72 9.00 1.62
C LEU A 23 -10.61 7.51 1.97
N ALA A 24 -10.51 6.68 0.94
CA ALA A 24 -10.03 5.30 1.05
C ALA A 24 -8.77 5.11 0.18
N THR A 25 -7.72 4.55 0.75
CA THR A 25 -6.50 4.22 -0.01
C THR A 25 -6.40 2.73 -0.27
N LEU A 26 -5.77 2.37 -1.39
CA LEU A 26 -5.51 0.99 -1.78
C LEU A 26 -4.00 0.72 -1.72
N HIS A 27 -3.60 -0.22 -0.86
CA HIS A 27 -2.22 -0.62 -0.65
C HIS A 27 -2.02 -2.05 -1.15
N ILE A 28 -1.12 -2.23 -2.11
CA ILE A 28 -0.79 -3.54 -2.71
C ILE A 28 0.33 -4.29 -1.95
N PHE A 29 0.90 -3.68 -0.91
CA PHE A 29 1.81 -4.30 0.05
C PHE A 29 1.79 -3.50 1.38
N PRO A 30 2.36 -4.04 2.49
CA PRO A 30 2.39 -3.34 3.78
C PRO A 30 3.26 -2.09 3.76
N VAL A 31 2.61 -0.95 3.53
CA VAL A 31 3.26 0.37 3.46
C VAL A 31 3.23 1.12 4.78
N ARG A 32 2.40 0.74 5.74
CA ARG A 32 2.34 1.40 7.05
C ARG A 32 3.26 0.72 8.03
N ALA A 33 3.79 1.47 9.01
CA ALA A 33 4.67 0.93 10.05
C ALA A 33 4.09 -0.35 10.67
N ASN A 34 4.81 -1.46 10.51
CA ASN A 34 4.36 -2.80 10.89
C ASN A 34 5.53 -3.70 11.32
N GLY A 35 5.22 -4.81 11.99
CA GLY A 35 6.22 -5.79 12.44
C GLY A 35 6.82 -6.69 11.34
N GLN A 36 6.24 -6.70 10.14
CA GLN A 36 6.65 -7.54 9.01
C GLN A 36 7.68 -6.86 8.09
N PHE A 37 7.98 -5.57 8.29
CA PHE A 37 8.90 -4.79 7.46
C PHE A 37 10.34 -5.33 7.48
N LEU A 38 10.85 -5.68 8.66
CA LEU A 38 12.17 -6.30 8.84
C LEU A 38 11.99 -7.60 9.63
N ARG A 39 11.66 -8.69 8.92
CA ARG A 39 11.33 -9.98 9.54
C ARG A 39 12.46 -10.58 10.39
N LEU A 40 13.71 -10.19 10.13
CA LEU A 40 14.89 -10.71 10.82
C LEU A 40 15.21 -10.00 12.16
N VAL A 41 14.45 -8.97 12.52
CA VAL A 41 14.65 -8.22 13.77
C VAL A 41 13.36 -8.18 14.59
N PRO A 42 13.42 -7.86 15.90
CA PRO A 42 12.22 -7.71 16.71
C PRO A 42 11.23 -6.71 16.09
N SER A 43 9.93 -7.03 16.17
CA SER A 43 8.87 -6.25 15.50
C SER A 43 8.85 -4.76 15.88
N TRP A 44 9.24 -4.40 17.10
CA TRP A 44 9.34 -3.01 17.54
C TRP A 44 10.44 -2.24 16.81
N VAL A 45 11.54 -2.89 16.42
CA VAL A 45 12.62 -2.30 15.62
C VAL A 45 12.11 -1.99 14.22
N GLY A 46 11.49 -2.98 13.57
CA GLY A 46 10.91 -2.83 12.23
C GLY A 46 9.88 -1.70 12.16
N ARG A 47 8.96 -1.64 13.14
CA ARG A 47 7.97 -0.55 13.26
C ARG A 47 8.64 0.81 13.44
N SER A 48 9.66 0.90 14.29
CA SER A 48 10.33 2.17 14.59
C SER A 48 11.12 2.68 13.39
N ALA A 49 11.86 1.79 12.73
CA ALA A 49 12.59 2.11 11.49
C ALA A 49 11.63 2.61 10.41
N MET A 50 10.49 1.93 10.21
CA MET A 50 9.52 2.34 9.20
C MET A 50 8.83 3.67 9.55
N ARG A 51 8.52 3.93 10.82
CA ARG A 51 8.00 5.24 11.28
C ARG A 51 9.00 6.36 11.01
N LEU A 52 10.27 6.13 11.33
CA LEU A 52 11.34 7.10 11.08
C LEU A 52 11.50 7.36 9.58
N PHE A 53 11.50 6.30 8.77
CA PHE A 53 11.53 6.41 7.31
C PHE A 53 10.40 7.30 6.80
N TRP A 54 9.14 7.01 7.16
CA TRP A 54 8.00 7.84 6.73
C TRP A 54 8.06 9.29 7.20
N TRP A 55 8.54 9.51 8.43
CA TRP A 55 8.72 10.86 8.95
C TRP A 55 9.80 11.63 8.16
N LEU A 56 10.93 10.98 7.85
CA LEU A 56 11.99 11.57 7.01
C LEU A 56 11.51 11.84 5.59
N SER A 57 10.83 10.88 4.95
CA SER A 57 10.25 11.04 3.62
C SER A 57 9.28 12.22 3.58
N TRP A 58 8.42 12.35 4.59
CA TRP A 58 7.53 13.52 4.72
C TRP A 58 8.32 14.81 4.88
N ARG A 59 9.34 14.86 5.75
CA ARG A 59 10.17 16.06 5.93
C ARG A 59 10.82 16.51 4.62
N LEU A 60 11.30 15.57 3.82
CA LEU A 60 11.92 15.84 2.52
C LEU A 60 10.90 16.30 1.47
N ALA A 61 9.70 15.72 1.45
CA ALA A 61 8.65 16.05 0.49
C ALA A 61 7.68 17.15 0.95
N LYS A 62 7.85 17.69 2.18
CA LYS A 62 6.89 18.59 2.82
C LYS A 62 6.59 19.84 2.01
N ASN A 63 7.60 20.42 1.36
CA ASN A 63 7.40 21.65 0.59
C ASN A 63 6.47 21.43 -0.61
N VAL A 64 6.52 20.25 -1.24
CA VAL A 64 5.63 19.89 -2.35
C VAL A 64 4.20 19.71 -1.85
N ASP A 65 4.03 19.03 -0.72
CA ASP A 65 2.73 18.86 -0.06
C ASP A 65 2.12 20.21 0.36
N ASP A 66 2.91 21.05 1.04
CA ASP A 66 2.48 22.37 1.50
C ASP A 66 2.15 23.32 0.33
N ALA A 67 2.86 23.20 -0.80
CA ALA A 67 2.56 23.99 -2.00
C ALA A 67 1.18 23.62 -2.57
N GLN A 68 0.88 22.32 -2.69
CA GLN A 68 -0.45 21.88 -3.15
C GLN A 68 -1.54 22.30 -2.17
N ARG A 69 -1.31 22.13 -0.86
CA ARG A 69 -2.26 22.55 0.18
C ARG A 69 -2.50 24.05 0.13
N GLY A 70 -1.46 24.86 -0.06
CA GLY A 70 -1.58 26.31 -0.24
C GLY A 70 -2.40 26.69 -1.47
N ALA A 71 -2.22 26.00 -2.60
CA ALA A 71 -3.02 26.22 -3.81
C ALA A 71 -4.51 25.89 -3.62
N LEU A 72 -4.83 25.01 -2.66
CA LEU A 72 -6.20 24.67 -2.25
C LEU A 72 -6.71 25.55 -1.08
N GLY A 73 -5.94 26.54 -0.61
CA GLY A 73 -6.32 27.34 0.56
C GLY A 73 -6.31 26.58 1.89
N LEU A 74 -5.67 25.42 1.96
CA LEU A 74 -5.57 24.59 3.15
C LEU A 74 -4.38 24.98 4.03
N PRO A 75 -4.46 24.78 5.36
CA PRO A 75 -3.32 24.94 6.24
C PRO A 75 -2.22 23.91 5.91
N LYS A 76 -0.96 24.28 6.15
CA LYS A 76 0.21 23.39 5.97
C LYS A 76 0.05 22.07 6.72
N ALA A 77 0.61 20.99 6.18
CA ALA A 77 0.54 19.68 6.82
C ALA A 77 1.33 19.69 8.15
N THR A 78 0.72 19.25 9.24
CA THR A 78 1.35 19.19 10.58
C THR A 78 2.10 17.89 10.85
N GLY A 79 1.97 16.89 9.97
CA GLY A 79 2.63 15.61 10.10
C GLY A 79 2.52 14.73 8.85
N PRO A 80 3.17 13.55 8.87
CA PRO A 80 3.16 12.61 7.76
C PRO A 80 1.74 12.07 7.51
N LEU A 81 1.43 11.77 6.24
CA LEU A 81 0.09 11.35 5.82
C LEU A 81 -0.48 10.18 6.64
N PRO A 82 0.25 9.08 6.94
CA PRO A 82 -0.30 7.98 7.73
C PRO A 82 -0.85 8.41 9.09
N ARG A 83 -0.27 9.44 9.71
CA ARG A 83 -0.78 9.99 10.97
C ARG A 83 -2.09 10.74 10.74
N ARG A 84 -2.14 11.60 9.72
CA ARG A 84 -3.35 12.38 9.38
C ARG A 84 -4.52 11.49 8.99
N MET A 85 -4.25 10.40 8.26
CA MET A 85 -5.27 9.41 7.90
C MET A 85 -5.90 8.75 9.13
N ASN A 86 -5.08 8.36 10.11
CA ASN A 86 -5.58 7.82 11.38
C ASN A 86 -6.41 8.86 12.16
N GLU A 87 -5.95 10.11 12.23
CA GLU A 87 -6.67 11.21 12.91
C GLU A 87 -8.02 11.52 12.24
N ARG A 88 -8.10 11.42 10.91
CA ARG A 88 -9.33 11.58 10.12
C ARG A 88 -10.22 10.33 10.10
N GLY A 89 -9.73 9.19 10.60
CA GLY A 89 -10.44 7.90 10.50
C GLY A 89 -10.64 7.41 9.06
N TRP A 90 -9.75 7.76 8.14
CA TRP A 90 -9.86 7.31 6.74
C TRP A 90 -9.50 5.84 6.57
N LEU A 91 -10.00 5.23 5.49
CA LEU A 91 -9.85 3.80 5.23
C LEU A 91 -8.53 3.52 4.50
N GLU A 92 -7.83 2.48 4.91
CA GLU A 92 -6.60 2.02 4.26
C GLU A 92 -6.78 0.54 3.88
N ILE A 93 -7.22 0.27 2.66
CA ILE A 93 -7.54 -1.08 2.15
C ILE A 93 -6.26 -1.81 1.76
N GLN A 94 -6.17 -3.07 2.17
CA GLN A 94 -5.00 -3.90 2.05
C GLN A 94 -5.29 -4.92 0.95
N ALA A 95 -4.91 -4.56 -0.28
CA ALA A 95 -5.12 -5.31 -1.52
C ALA A 95 -4.04 -6.39 -1.72
N TYR A 96 -3.86 -7.19 -0.68
CA TYR A 96 -3.00 -8.35 -0.62
C TYR A 96 -3.53 -9.28 0.45
N ASP A 97 -3.12 -10.54 0.38
CA ASP A 97 -3.58 -11.56 1.30
C ASP A 97 -2.86 -11.47 2.66
N GLU A 98 -3.60 -11.66 3.75
CA GLU A 98 -3.04 -11.71 5.10
C GLU A 98 -2.02 -12.86 5.23
N VAL A 99 -2.22 -13.97 4.52
CA VAL A 99 -1.34 -15.15 4.56
C VAL A 99 0.10 -14.82 4.16
N CYS A 100 0.28 -13.79 3.31
CA CYS A 100 1.60 -13.31 2.89
C CYS A 100 2.36 -12.62 4.04
N PHE A 101 1.67 -12.16 5.08
CA PHE A 101 2.20 -11.36 6.18
C PHE A 101 1.66 -11.83 7.55
N PRO A 102 2.11 -12.99 8.06
CA PRO A 102 1.58 -13.59 9.28
C PRO A 102 1.57 -12.64 10.49
N GLY A 103 0.44 -12.59 11.21
CA GLY A 103 0.26 -11.77 12.41
C GLY A 103 0.00 -10.28 12.14
N LEU A 104 0.01 -9.84 10.87
CA LEU A 104 -0.25 -8.45 10.51
C LEU A 104 -1.72 -8.06 10.74
N GLY A 105 -2.68 -8.97 10.54
CA GLY A 105 -4.09 -8.70 10.83
C GLY A 105 -4.35 -8.47 12.31
N ALA A 106 -3.76 -9.29 13.19
CA ALA A 106 -3.80 -9.04 14.63
C ALA A 106 -3.18 -7.68 15.00
N GLU A 107 -2.08 -7.27 14.35
CA GLU A 107 -1.48 -5.95 14.58
C GLU A 107 -2.40 -4.80 14.14
N TRP A 108 -3.19 -4.99 13.08
CA TRP A 108 -4.08 -3.96 12.56
C TRP A 108 -5.46 -3.93 13.21
N ALA A 109 -5.85 -4.94 13.97
CA ALA A 109 -7.12 -4.96 14.70
C ALA A 109 -7.34 -3.70 15.56
N LYS A 110 -6.26 -3.09 16.07
CA LYS A 110 -6.28 -1.82 16.82
C LYS A 110 -6.80 -0.60 16.04
N PHE A 111 -6.93 -0.70 14.72
CA PHE A 111 -7.46 0.34 13.86
C PHE A 111 -8.97 0.17 13.57
N ASP A 112 -9.67 -0.72 14.30
CA ASP A 112 -11.13 -0.80 14.31
C ASP A 112 -11.75 -0.88 12.90
N GLY A 113 -11.31 -1.85 12.11
CA GLY A 113 -11.80 -2.07 10.75
C GLY A 113 -11.31 -1.05 9.70
N ARG A 114 -10.50 -0.05 10.07
CA ARG A 114 -9.96 0.93 9.12
C ARG A 114 -8.83 0.40 8.23
N ARG A 115 -8.38 -0.83 8.47
CA ARG A 115 -7.35 -1.51 7.66
C ARG A 115 -7.78 -2.91 7.22
N PRO A 116 -8.85 -3.03 6.42
CA PRO A 116 -9.34 -4.33 5.99
C PRO A 116 -8.42 -4.97 4.97
N PHE A 117 -8.26 -6.28 5.04
CA PHE A 117 -7.69 -7.09 3.97
C PHE A 117 -8.78 -7.48 2.99
N VAL A 118 -8.51 -7.30 1.70
CA VAL A 118 -9.43 -7.67 0.61
C VAL A 118 -8.81 -8.67 -0.38
N GLY A 119 -7.59 -9.12 -0.10
CA GLY A 119 -6.85 -10.01 -0.99
C GLY A 119 -6.32 -9.30 -2.25
N ALA A 120 -5.69 -10.07 -3.12
CA ALA A 120 -5.21 -9.57 -4.40
C ALA A 120 -6.42 -9.25 -5.30
N LEU A 121 -6.58 -7.98 -5.67
CA LEU A 121 -7.63 -7.57 -6.60
C LEU A 121 -7.24 -7.98 -8.02
N THR A 122 -8.13 -8.72 -8.68
CA THR A 122 -8.04 -9.04 -10.11
C THR A 122 -9.20 -8.35 -10.84
N MET A 123 -9.06 -8.13 -12.14
CA MET A 123 -10.16 -7.59 -12.94
C MET A 123 -11.20 -8.66 -13.30
N GLU A 124 -10.90 -9.94 -13.02
CA GLU A 124 -11.70 -11.11 -13.45
C GLU A 124 -12.06 -11.07 -14.95
N LEU A 125 -11.22 -10.43 -15.77
CA LEU A 125 -11.42 -10.35 -17.21
C LEU A 125 -10.76 -11.56 -17.89
N PRO A 126 -11.48 -12.24 -18.80
CA PRO A 126 -10.91 -13.35 -19.53
C PRO A 126 -9.81 -12.88 -20.47
N THR A 127 -8.81 -13.72 -20.67
CA THR A 127 -7.78 -13.54 -21.71
C THR A 127 -7.90 -14.61 -22.78
N GLU A 128 -7.40 -14.33 -23.99
CA GLU A 128 -7.41 -15.29 -25.11
C GLU A 128 -6.66 -16.59 -24.79
N ALA A 129 -5.79 -16.59 -23.77
CA ALA A 129 -4.99 -17.74 -23.36
C ALA A 129 -5.63 -18.56 -22.22
N ASP A 130 -6.76 -18.14 -21.64
CA ASP A 130 -7.28 -18.76 -20.42
C ASP A 130 -7.64 -20.24 -20.60
N GLU A 131 -8.29 -20.60 -21.72
CA GLU A 131 -8.65 -22.00 -22.02
C GLU A 131 -7.41 -22.87 -22.27
N GLU A 132 -6.43 -22.34 -23.00
CA GLU A 132 -5.17 -23.03 -23.29
C GLU A 132 -4.39 -23.29 -22.00
N VAL A 133 -4.25 -22.27 -21.15
CA VAL A 133 -3.55 -22.37 -19.86
C VAL A 133 -4.28 -23.32 -18.92
N ALA A 134 -5.61 -23.25 -18.82
CA ALA A 134 -6.40 -24.15 -17.98
C ALA A 134 -6.28 -25.62 -18.42
N SER A 135 -6.35 -25.87 -19.73
CA SER A 135 -6.15 -27.19 -20.32
C SER A 135 -4.74 -27.73 -20.02
N TRP A 136 -3.72 -26.90 -20.20
CA TRP A 136 -2.32 -27.24 -19.91
C TRP A 136 -2.07 -27.56 -18.44
N ILE A 137 -2.63 -26.77 -17.51
CA ILE A 137 -2.54 -27.02 -16.05
C ILE A 137 -3.17 -28.36 -15.69
N ALA A 138 -4.29 -28.73 -16.32
CA ALA A 138 -5.03 -29.95 -16.03
C ALA A 138 -4.43 -31.23 -16.66
N ALA A 139 -3.55 -31.09 -17.66
CA ALA A 139 -3.08 -32.22 -18.47
C ALA A 139 -2.02 -33.12 -17.80
N GLY A 140 -1.51 -32.78 -16.63
CA GLY A 140 -0.46 -33.57 -16.01
C GLY A 140 -0.01 -33.07 -14.64
N THR A 141 1.30 -33.09 -14.40
CA THR A 141 1.89 -32.62 -13.14
C THR A 141 1.64 -31.12 -12.95
N PRO A 142 1.23 -30.66 -11.75
CA PRO A 142 1.01 -29.25 -11.48
C PRO A 142 2.23 -28.39 -11.90
N PRO A 143 2.04 -27.41 -12.81
CA PRO A 143 3.15 -26.62 -13.32
C PRO A 143 3.64 -25.61 -12.29
N ILE A 144 4.89 -25.16 -12.45
CA ILE A 144 5.48 -24.08 -11.66
C ILE A 144 5.49 -22.81 -12.50
N TYR A 145 4.85 -21.75 -12.02
CA TYR A 145 4.81 -20.44 -12.66
C TYR A 145 5.89 -19.51 -12.10
N PHE A 146 6.65 -18.86 -12.99
CA PHE A 146 7.59 -17.79 -12.66
C PHE A 146 7.12 -16.46 -13.25
N GLY A 147 6.70 -15.53 -12.40
CA GLY A 147 6.29 -14.18 -12.78
C GLY A 147 7.23 -13.12 -12.23
N PHE A 148 7.78 -12.27 -13.11
CA PHE A 148 8.75 -11.22 -12.74
C PHE A 148 8.15 -9.82 -12.66
N GLY A 149 6.82 -9.71 -12.67
CA GLY A 149 6.09 -8.44 -12.64
C GLY A 149 6.33 -7.57 -13.89
N SER A 150 5.79 -6.36 -13.87
CA SER A 150 5.88 -5.42 -14.99
C SER A 150 7.21 -4.63 -15.03
N VAL A 151 7.95 -4.59 -13.92
CA VAL A 151 9.22 -3.86 -13.82
C VAL A 151 10.37 -4.83 -14.10
N ARG A 152 11.12 -4.58 -15.17
CA ARG A 152 12.32 -5.37 -15.49
C ARG A 152 13.38 -5.23 -14.40
N SER A 153 13.77 -6.35 -13.79
CA SER A 153 15.01 -6.44 -13.04
C SER A 153 16.19 -6.58 -14.02
N ASN A 154 16.87 -5.47 -14.32
CA ASN A 154 18.13 -5.51 -15.06
C ASN A 154 19.25 -6.01 -14.13
N LEU A 155 19.29 -7.30 -13.85
CA LEU A 155 20.45 -7.95 -13.27
C LEU A 155 21.42 -8.23 -14.41
N ARG A 156 22.38 -7.32 -14.65
CA ARG A 156 23.55 -7.65 -15.47
C ARG A 156 24.35 -8.71 -14.70
N PRO A 157 24.67 -9.87 -15.30
CA PRO A 157 25.62 -10.76 -14.68
C PRO A 157 26.99 -10.08 -14.71
N THR A 158 27.52 -9.76 -13.54
CA THR A 158 28.97 -9.57 -13.36
C THR A 158 29.63 -10.90 -13.69
N ARG A 159 30.34 -10.95 -14.81
CA ARG A 159 31.31 -12.01 -15.11
C ARG A 159 32.58 -11.78 -14.31
#